data_AF-A0A3S0VYH1-F1
#
_entry.id   AF-A0A3S0VYH1-F1
#
_cell.length_a   1.000
_cell.length_b   1.000
_cell.length_c   1.000
_cell.angle_alpha   90.00
_cell.angle_beta   90.00
_cell.angle_gamma   90.00
#
_symmetry.space_group_name_H-M   'P 1'
#
loop_
_entity.id
_entity.type
_entity.pdbx_description
1 polymer ?
#
loop_
_entity_poly.entity_id
_entity_poly.type
_entity_poly.pdbx_seq_one_letter_code
_entity_poly.pdbx_strand_id
1 'polypeptide(L)'
;AVLRVVPGPRDDWFGEAGLERLFTQDWDVSQQTDRIGVRLTAPDDGAPLERVREGELKSEGAVRGALQVPPSGEPVLFLSDHPVTGGYPVIGVVARADLSLAAQLPPGARVRFVPHPRPGAETVVDSASPSEETPA
;
A
#
# COMPACT_ATOMS: atom_id res chain seq x y z
N ALA A 1 8.96 -7.52 10.94
CA ALA A 1 8.55 -8.40 9.83
C ALA A 1 8.64 -7.65 8.51
N VAL A 2 8.81 -8.33 7.38
CA VAL A 2 8.82 -7.70 6.05
C VAL A 2 7.64 -8.25 5.25
N LEU A 3 6.78 -7.37 4.71
CA LEU A 3 5.60 -7.73 3.92
C LEU A 3 5.71 -7.11 2.52
N ARG A 4 5.47 -7.92 1.50
CA ARG A 4 5.43 -7.47 0.10
C ARG A 4 4.10 -6.81 -0.20
N VAL A 5 4.14 -5.67 -0.86
CA VAL A 5 2.97 -4.86 -1.19
C VAL A 5 2.95 -4.54 -2.67
N VAL A 6 1.83 -4.82 -3.31
CA VAL A 6 1.54 -4.36 -4.66
C VAL A 6 0.95 -2.94 -4.55
N PRO A 7 1.59 -1.89 -5.10
CA PRO A 7 1.07 -0.52 -5.04
C PRO A 7 -0.28 -0.38 -5.76
N GLY A 8 -1.09 0.56 -5.28
CA GLY A 8 -2.42 0.85 -5.79
C GLY A 8 -3.54 0.02 -5.14
N PRO A 9 -4.80 0.31 -5.49
CA PRO A 9 -5.26 1.08 -6.66
C PRO A 9 -5.31 2.60 -6.49
N ARG A 10 -5.03 3.14 -5.30
CA ARG A 10 -5.10 4.59 -5.00
C ARG A 10 -3.78 5.16 -4.52
N ASP A 11 -2.67 4.61 -5.01
CA ASP A 11 -1.33 5.17 -4.80
C ASP A 11 -1.21 6.59 -5.38
N ASP A 12 -2.00 6.94 -6.40
CA ASP A 12 -2.12 8.29 -6.95
C ASP A 12 -2.58 9.34 -5.92
N TRP A 13 -3.22 8.93 -4.82
CA TRP A 13 -3.64 9.84 -3.75
C TRP A 13 -2.50 10.26 -2.82
N PHE A 14 -1.36 9.56 -2.88
CA PHE A 14 -0.20 9.78 -2.01
C PHE A 14 1.04 10.22 -2.78
N GLY A 15 1.04 10.00 -4.10
CA GLY A 15 2.17 10.34 -4.97
C GLY A 15 3.43 9.53 -4.63
N GLU A 16 4.53 9.90 -5.28
CA GLU A 16 5.81 9.22 -5.11
C GLU A 16 6.33 9.34 -3.67
N ALA A 17 6.22 10.52 -3.06
CA ALA A 17 6.67 10.75 -1.68
C ALA A 17 5.95 9.86 -0.66
N GLY A 18 4.64 9.64 -0.83
CA GLY A 18 3.89 8.75 0.06
C GLY A 18 4.22 7.27 -0.15
N LEU A 19 4.47 6.84 -1.39
CA LEU A 19 4.96 5.48 -1.67
C LEU A 19 6.38 5.26 -1.12
N GLU A 20 7.28 6.23 -1.32
CA GLU A 20 8.62 6.21 -0.75
C GLU A 20 8.54 6.10 0.77
N ARG A 21 7.71 6.93 1.42
CA ARG A 21 7.50 6.87 2.87
C ARG A 21 6.97 5.51 3.30
N LEU A 22 6.00 4.93 2.60
CA LEU A 22 5.47 3.59 2.91
C LEU A 22 6.56 2.51 2.94
N PHE A 23 7.53 2.57 2.02
CA PHE A 23 8.53 1.51 1.82
C PHE A 23 9.89 1.75 2.49
N THR A 24 10.20 2.99 2.88
CA THR A 24 11.50 3.35 3.45
C THR A 24 11.53 3.31 4.98
N GLN A 25 10.40 3.49 5.65
CA GLN A 25 10.30 3.42 7.10
C GLN A 25 9.71 2.08 7.61
N ASP A 26 9.95 1.81 8.89
CA ASP A 26 9.24 0.79 9.63
C ASP A 26 7.91 1.36 10.14
N TRP A 27 6.93 0.51 10.39
CA TRP A 27 5.64 0.85 10.95
C TRP A 27 5.41 0.08 12.24
N ASP A 28 4.89 0.75 13.27
CA ASP A 28 4.58 0.12 14.54
C ASP A 28 3.16 -0.45 14.54
N VAL A 29 3.01 -1.70 14.95
CA VAL A 29 1.71 -2.35 15.11
C VAL A 29 1.05 -1.82 16.38
N SER A 30 -0.07 -1.13 16.22
CA SER A 30 -0.78 -0.53 17.32
C SER A 30 -1.50 -1.58 18.18
N GLN A 31 -1.80 -1.20 19.42
CA GLN A 31 -2.60 -2.00 20.36
C GLN A 31 -4.02 -2.28 19.87
N GLN A 32 -4.50 -1.53 18.88
CA GLN A 32 -5.84 -1.65 18.31
C GLN A 32 -5.85 -2.58 17.08
N THR A 33 -5.37 -3.81 17.27
CA THR A 33 -5.37 -4.85 16.24
C THR A 33 -6.42 -5.91 16.56
N ASP A 34 -7.22 -6.29 15.57
CA ASP A 34 -8.25 -7.32 15.68
C ASP A 34 -8.37 -8.13 14.37
N ARG A 35 -9.45 -8.90 14.24
CA ARG A 35 -9.69 -9.72 13.03
C ARG A 35 -10.10 -8.89 11.80
N ILE A 36 -10.50 -7.63 11.99
CA ILE A 36 -10.83 -6.67 10.92
C ILE A 36 -9.54 -6.16 10.29
N GLY A 37 -8.55 -5.80 11.11
CA GLY A 37 -7.27 -5.34 10.59
C GLY A 37 -6.18 -5.06 11.62
N VAL A 38 -4.97 -4.91 11.10
CA VAL A 38 -3.80 -4.42 11.84
C VAL A 38 -3.68 -2.93 11.62
N ARG A 39 -3.77 -2.15 12.71
CA ARG A 39 -3.57 -0.70 12.65
C ARG A 39 -2.09 -0.37 12.84
N LEU A 40 -1.58 0.51 12.01
CA LEU A 40 -0.17 0.86 11.97
C LEU A 40 0.00 2.33 12.30
N THR A 41 0.95 2.63 13.18
CA THR A 41 1.34 4.00 13.52
C THR A 41 2.70 4.29 12.91
N ALA A 42 2.95 5.55 12.58
CA ALA A 42 4.30 5.97 12.26
C ALA A 42 5.21 5.78 13.49
N PRO A 43 6.47 5.39 13.29
CA PRO A 43 7.43 5.29 14.39
C PRO A 43 7.81 6.70 14.87
N ASP A 44 8.41 6.80 16.06
CA ASP A 44 8.79 8.09 16.67
C ASP A 44 9.72 8.94 15.78
N ASP A 45 10.56 8.29 14.96
CA ASP A 45 11.47 8.91 14.00
C ASP A 45 10.92 8.99 12.57
N GLY A 46 9.67 8.58 12.36
CA GLY A 46 8.98 8.57 11.07
C GLY A 46 7.82 9.55 11.01
N ALA A 47 7.00 9.40 9.97
CA ALA A 47 5.83 10.25 9.78
C ALA A 47 4.63 9.50 9.17
N PRO A 48 3.38 9.90 9.44
CA PRO A 48 2.21 9.37 8.75
C PRO A 48 2.24 9.65 7.25
N LEU A 49 1.44 8.95 6.46
CA LEU A 49 1.31 9.22 5.02
C LEU A 49 0.51 10.49 4.76
N GLU A 50 0.99 11.32 3.85
CA GLU A 50 0.31 12.55 3.45
C GLU A 50 -0.44 12.33 2.13
N ARG A 51 -1.71 12.73 2.11
CA ARG A 51 -2.49 12.74 0.86
C ARG A 51 -2.12 13.97 0.05
N VAL A 52 -1.81 13.76 -1.23
CA VAL A 52 -1.57 14.83 -2.21
C VAL A 52 -2.84 15.21 -2.97
N ARG A 53 -3.90 14.41 -2.84
CA ARG A 53 -5.18 14.62 -3.51
C ARG A 53 -6.29 14.90 -2.50
N GLU A 54 -6.99 16.01 -2.73
CA GLU A 54 -8.18 16.39 -1.97
C GLU A 54 -9.45 15.82 -2.62
N GLY A 55 -10.46 15.54 -1.79
CA GLY A 55 -11.77 15.06 -2.24
C GLY A 55 -12.28 13.84 -1.49
N GLU A 56 -13.53 13.49 -1.77
CA GLU A 56 -14.18 12.31 -1.20
C GLU A 56 -14.03 11.11 -2.14
N LEU A 57 -13.60 9.99 -1.60
CA LEU A 57 -13.60 8.73 -2.33
C LEU A 57 -15.00 8.13 -2.20
N LYS A 58 -15.67 7.87 -3.34
CA LYS A 58 -16.88 7.06 -3.36
C LYS A 58 -16.54 5.69 -2.75
N SER A 59 -17.43 5.11 -1.95
CA SER A 59 -17.19 3.80 -1.34
C SER A 59 -16.79 2.77 -2.40
N GLU A 60 -15.60 2.20 -2.22
CA GLU A 60 -15.05 1.18 -3.13
C GLU A 60 -14.98 -0.17 -2.42
N GLY A 61 -14.95 -1.24 -3.21
CA GLY A 61 -14.72 -2.58 -2.68
C GLY A 61 -13.35 -2.66 -2.00
N ALA A 62 -13.34 -3.09 -0.74
CA ALA A 62 -12.10 -3.38 -0.03
C ALA A 62 -11.80 -4.88 -0.11
N VAL A 63 -10.52 -5.22 -0.18
CA VAL A 63 -10.05 -6.61 -0.25
C VAL A 63 -9.14 -6.93 0.92
N ARG A 64 -9.08 -8.21 1.26
CA ARG A 64 -8.13 -8.71 2.25
C ARG A 64 -6.70 -8.40 1.79
N GLY A 65 -5.91 -7.84 2.70
CA GLY A 65 -4.56 -7.35 2.42
C GLY A 65 -4.49 -5.89 2.01
N ALA A 66 -5.62 -5.20 1.79
CA ALA A 66 -5.60 -3.79 1.46
C ALA A 66 -5.03 -2.95 2.63
N LEU A 67 -4.13 -2.03 2.29
CA LEU A 67 -3.61 -0.99 3.15
C LEU A 67 -4.44 0.28 2.93
N GLN A 68 -5.49 0.42 3.71
CA GLN A 68 -6.34 1.59 3.69
C GLN A 68 -5.74 2.70 4.55
N VAL A 69 -5.72 3.93 4.05
CA VAL A 69 -5.10 5.06 4.76
C VAL A 69 -6.15 6.13 5.06
N PRO A 70 -6.62 6.24 6.32
CA PRO A 70 -7.54 7.28 6.77
C PRO A 70 -6.92 8.69 6.72
N PRO A 71 -7.66 9.76 7.05
CA PRO A 71 -7.13 11.13 7.09
C PRO A 71 -5.97 11.34 8.07
N SER A 72 -5.80 10.45 9.07
CA SER A 72 -4.63 10.48 9.97
C SER A 72 -3.31 10.13 9.28
N GLY A 73 -3.35 9.52 8.08
CA GLY A 73 -2.15 9.04 7.38
C GLY A 73 -1.60 7.70 7.89
N GLU A 74 -2.23 7.12 8.91
CA GLU A 74 -1.82 5.89 9.56
C GLU A 74 -2.50 4.67 8.91
N PRO A 75 -1.76 3.77 8.24
CA PRO A 75 -2.36 2.69 7.47
C PRO A 75 -3.09 1.66 8.35
N VAL A 76 -4.16 1.10 7.79
CA VAL A 76 -4.88 -0.05 8.34
C VAL A 76 -4.80 -1.19 7.34
N LEU A 77 -4.17 -2.28 7.73
CA LEU A 77 -4.07 -3.50 6.94
C LEU A 77 -5.30 -4.39 7.19
N PHE A 78 -6.11 -4.60 6.17
CA PHE A 78 -7.32 -5.42 6.26
C PHE A 78 -7.04 -6.92 6.31
N LEU A 79 -7.64 -7.58 7.30
CA LEU A 79 -7.53 -9.02 7.57
C LEU A 79 -8.84 -9.75 7.25
N SER A 80 -9.14 -10.88 7.89
CA SER A 80 -10.21 -11.80 7.47
C SER A 80 -11.61 -11.22 7.58
N ASP A 81 -11.86 -10.35 8.55
CA ASP A 81 -13.18 -9.81 8.86
C ASP A 81 -13.31 -8.35 8.37
N HIS A 82 -12.51 -7.97 7.35
CA HIS A 82 -12.52 -6.63 6.80
C HIS A 82 -13.90 -6.25 6.21
N PRO A 83 -14.30 -4.97 6.27
CA PRO A 83 -15.53 -4.54 5.64
C PRO A 83 -15.45 -4.73 4.12
N VAL A 84 -16.57 -5.07 3.48
CA VAL A 84 -16.63 -5.27 2.02
C VAL A 84 -16.42 -3.97 1.24
N THR A 85 -16.66 -2.83 1.88
CA THR A 85 -16.48 -1.49 1.30
C THR A 85 -15.70 -0.58 2.23
N GLY A 86 -15.00 0.39 1.64
CA GLY A 86 -14.25 1.41 2.38
C GLY A 86 -14.32 2.78 1.69
N GLY A 87 -14.32 3.84 2.50
CA GLY A 87 -14.36 5.23 2.04
C GLY A 87 -13.00 5.94 2.05
N TYR A 88 -11.91 5.20 2.29
CA TYR A 88 -10.56 5.75 2.32
C TYR A 88 -9.68 5.09 1.26
N PRO A 89 -8.72 5.83 0.68
CA PRO A 89 -7.86 5.34 -0.39
C PRO A 89 -7.00 4.18 0.11
N VAL A 90 -6.84 3.19 -0.77
CA VAL A 90 -5.98 2.03 -0.58
C VAL A 90 -4.67 2.30 -1.31
N ILE A 91 -3.58 2.54 -0.57
CA ILE A 91 -2.26 2.84 -1.13
C ILE A 91 -1.59 1.59 -1.74
N GLY A 92 -1.95 0.41 -1.26
CA GLY A 92 -1.38 -0.85 -1.73
C GLY A 92 -2.11 -2.06 -1.17
N VAL A 93 -1.80 -3.24 -1.69
CA VAL A 93 -2.32 -4.53 -1.23
C VAL A 93 -1.18 -5.47 -0.87
N VAL A 94 -1.14 -5.94 0.37
CA VAL A 94 -0.19 -6.94 0.85
C VAL A 94 -0.37 -8.26 0.10
N ALA A 95 0.74 -8.84 -0.34
CA ALA A 95 0.76 -10.10 -1.07
C ALA A 95 0.11 -11.21 -0.25
N ARG A 96 -0.70 -12.06 -0.91
CA ARG A 96 -1.45 -13.14 -0.25
C ARG A 96 -0.57 -14.07 0.59
N ALA A 97 0.65 -14.34 0.13
CA ALA A 97 1.62 -15.19 0.84
C ALA A 97 2.05 -14.61 2.19
N ASP A 98 1.97 -13.29 2.37
CA ASP A 98 2.45 -12.59 3.56
C ASP A 98 1.30 -12.29 4.55
N LEU A 99 0.04 -12.54 4.18
CA LEU A 99 -1.12 -12.27 5.04
C LEU A 99 -1.14 -13.13 6.31
N SER A 100 -0.66 -14.37 6.24
CA SER A 100 -0.58 -15.24 7.42
C SER A 100 0.44 -14.71 8.43
N LEU A 101 1.54 -14.10 7.95
CA LEU A 101 2.53 -13.45 8.80
C LEU A 101 1.94 -12.15 9.39
N ALA A 102 1.29 -11.34 8.55
CA ALA A 102 0.66 -10.10 8.98
C ALA A 102 -0.40 -10.31 10.08
N ALA A 103 -1.22 -11.36 9.96
CA ALA A 103 -2.25 -11.69 10.94
C ALA A 103 -1.70 -12.18 12.29
N GLN A 104 -0.40 -12.51 12.37
CA GLN A 104 0.26 -12.98 13.58
C GLN A 104 1.14 -11.91 14.24
N LEU A 105 1.16 -10.68 13.72
CA LEU A 105 1.95 -9.61 14.30
C LEU A 105 1.36 -9.20 15.66
N PRO A 106 2.13 -9.30 16.76
CA PRO A 106 1.67 -8.82 18.04
C PRO A 106 1.72 -7.28 18.09
N PRO A 107 0.90 -6.64 18.94
CA PRO A 107 1.08 -5.23 19.26
C PRO A 107 2.50 -4.88 19.71
N GLY A 108 3.01 -3.74 19.27
CA GLY A 108 4.39 -3.30 19.50
C GLY A 108 5.41 -3.95 18.57
N ALA A 109 5.00 -4.84 17.66
CA ALA A 109 5.88 -5.32 16.61
C ALA A 109 6.12 -4.24 15.56
N ARG A 110 7.29 -4.30 14.90
CA ARG A 110 7.60 -3.50 13.72
C ARG A 110 7.36 -4.27 12.44
N VAL A 111 6.79 -3.59 11.45
CA VAL A 111 6.60 -4.13 10.10
C VAL A 111 7.15 -3.16 9.06
N ARG A 112 7.87 -3.71 8.08
CA ARG A 112 8.36 -2.96 6.92
C ARG A 112 7.66 -3.45 5.67
N PHE A 113 7.26 -2.52 4.83
CA PHE A 113 6.70 -2.83 3.52
C PHE A 113 7.77 -2.76 2.45
N VAL A 114 7.70 -3.66 1.48
CA VAL A 114 8.55 -3.63 0.29
C VAL A 114 7.69 -3.72 -0.96
N PRO A 115 8.02 -2.97 -2.03
CA PRO A 115 7.24 -3.00 -3.26
C PRO A 115 7.31 -4.38 -3.91
N HIS A 116 6.19 -4.81 -4.47
CA HIS A 116 6.05 -6.02 -5.25
C HIS A 116 5.37 -5.67 -6.58
N PRO A 117 5.92 -6.13 -7.72
CA PRO A 117 5.33 -5.82 -9.01
C PRO A 117 3.91 -6.36 -9.10
N ARG A 118 3.03 -5.60 -9.76
CA ARG A 118 1.72 -6.11 -10.15
C ARG A 118 1.92 -7.32 -11.06
N PRO A 119 1.29 -8.48 -10.78
CA PRO A 119 1.32 -9.59 -11.71
C PRO A 119 0.75 -9.14 -13.06
N GLY A 120 1.53 -9.27 -14.13
CA GLY A 120 1.18 -8.79 -15.47
C GLY A 120 1.68 -7.38 -15.84
N ALA A 121 2.36 -6.67 -14.93
CA ALA A 121 3.15 -5.50 -15.30
C ALA A 121 4.50 -5.96 -15.89
N GLU A 122 4.46 -6.60 -17.07
CA GLU A 122 5.65 -6.74 -17.89
C GLU A 122 6.10 -5.33 -18.27
N THR A 123 7.34 -4.98 -17.89
CA THR A 123 8.02 -3.80 -18.38
C THR A 123 8.03 -3.88 -19.90
N VAL A 124 7.21 -3.07 -20.57
CA VAL A 124 7.39 -2.76 -21.98
C VAL A 124 8.75 -2.06 -22.06
N VAL A 125 9.80 -2.85 -22.25
CA VAL A 125 11.11 -2.32 -22.63
C VAL A 125 10.93 -1.74 -24.01
N ASP A 126 10.95 -0.42 -24.08
CA ASP A 126 10.93 0.37 -25.30
C ASP A 126 12.03 -0.17 -26.24
N SER A 127 11.59 -0.98 -27.20
CA SER A 127 12.45 -1.44 -28.28
C SER A 127 12.44 -0.35 -29.33
N ALA A 128 13.26 0.67 -29.10
CA ALA A 128 13.68 1.58 -30.13
C ALA A 128 14.13 0.76 -31.36
N SER A 129 13.53 1.05 -32.51
CA SER A 129 14.08 0.69 -33.81
C SER A 129 14.16 1.94 -34.68
N PRO A 130 15.27 2.12 -35.41
CA PRO A 130 15.66 3.41 -35.96
C PRO A 130 14.99 3.69 -37.31
N SER A 131 14.83 4.99 -37.55
CA SER A 131 14.70 5.71 -38.82
C SER A 131 14.82 4.89 -40.11
N GLU A 132 13.75 4.88 -40.90
CA GLU A 132 13.85 4.71 -42.36
C GLU A 132 13.67 6.08 -43.03
N GLU A 133 14.84 6.62 -43.39
CA GLU A 133 15.06 7.69 -44.35
C GLU A 133 14.47 7.28 -45.71
N THR A 134 13.57 8.09 -46.28
CA THR A 134 13.08 7.92 -47.65
C THR A 134 13.65 9.05 -48.52
N PRO A 135 14.46 8.73 -49.55
CA PRO A 135 14.62 9.62 -50.69
C PRO A 135 14.15 8.94 -51.98
N ALA A 136 13.27 9.61 -52.72
CA ALA A 136 13.24 9.71 -54.19
C ALA A 136 12.11 10.64 -54.62
#